data_AF-A0A1V1NS60-F1
#
_entry.id   AF-A0A1V1NS60-F1
#
_cell.length_a   1.000
_cell.length_b   1.000
_cell.length_c   1.000
_cell.angle_alpha   90.00
_cell.angle_beta   90.00
_cell.angle_gamma   90.00
#
_symmetry.space_group_name_H-M   'P 1'
#
loop_
_entity.id
_entity.type
_entity.pdbx_description
1 polymer ?
#
loop_
_entity_poly.entity_id
_entity_poly.type
_entity_poly.pdbx_seq_one_letter_code
_entity_poly.pdbx_strand_id
1 'polypeptide(L)'
;MSTALSITEQRNDYYSNIKLGNDLNKQTQMIKNSTQQLLKAQSIAANEIVSSQNRIREGVDILSYQLGDVNNGMQGLKAAFEFGISEVVWQIEQNREVLKNILEVLLAPLDTQAKELRKRAEEAYSNGWIDEALDDFLKSENKNKYDFSVLISIGIIYLFRKKDKSKALEYFEKAIKYSKPKSSYHTSFCSSSCCGH
;
A
#
# COMPACT_ATOMS: atom_id res chain seq x y z
N MET A 1 -50.27 -14.53 -46.14
CA MET A 1 -49.26 -15.59 -46.35
C MET A 1 -49.04 -15.72 -47.84
N SER A 2 -47.93 -15.17 -48.36
CA SER A 2 -47.52 -15.36 -49.75
C SER A 2 -46.24 -16.18 -49.71
N THR A 3 -46.35 -17.48 -49.95
CA THR A 3 -45.23 -18.41 -49.99
C THR A 3 -44.39 -18.09 -51.22
N ALA A 4 -43.25 -17.40 -51.03
CA ALA A 4 -42.25 -17.26 -52.05
C ALA A 4 -41.71 -18.66 -52.37
N LEU A 5 -41.95 -19.13 -53.60
CA LEU A 5 -41.44 -20.41 -54.11
C LEU A 5 -39.92 -20.42 -53.95
N SER A 6 -39.39 -21.49 -53.36
CA SER A 6 -37.95 -21.70 -53.25
C SER A 6 -37.29 -21.71 -54.63
N ILE A 7 -35.99 -21.42 -54.71
CA ILE A 7 -35.23 -21.39 -55.98
C ILE A 7 -35.41 -22.71 -56.76
N THR A 8 -35.54 -23.84 -56.05
CA THR A 8 -35.79 -25.16 -56.64
C THR A 8 -37.19 -25.29 -57.25
N GLU A 9 -38.21 -24.73 -56.59
CA GLU A 9 -39.59 -24.74 -57.08
C GLU A 9 -39.76 -23.79 -58.28
N GLN A 10 -39.12 -22.62 -58.27
CA GLN A 10 -39.08 -21.71 -59.43
C GLN A 10 -38.40 -22.34 -60.65
N ARG A 11 -37.36 -23.14 -60.43
CA ARG A 11 -36.67 -23.88 -61.50
C ARG A 11 -37.55 -24.98 -62.10
N ASN A 12 -38.33 -25.69 -61.28
CA ASN A 12 -39.22 -26.74 -61.77
C ASN A 12 -40.38 -26.16 -62.60
N ASP A 13 -40.90 -24.99 -62.20
CA ASP A 13 -41.95 -24.29 -62.95
C ASP A 13 -41.44 -23.69 -64.28
N TYR A 14 -40.16 -23.34 -64.35
CA TYR A 14 -39.52 -22.92 -65.60
C TYR A 14 -39.50 -24.03 -66.67
N TYR A 15 -39.21 -25.27 -66.28
CA TYR A 15 -39.15 -26.40 -67.22
C TYR A 15 -40.53 -26.98 -67.60
N SER A 16 -41.57 -26.75 -66.80
CA SER A 16 -42.94 -27.26 -67.07
C SER A 16 -43.62 -26.54 -68.25
N ASN A 17 -43.22 -25.30 -68.53
CA ASN A 17 -43.86 -24.41 -69.50
C ASN A 17 -43.25 -24.47 -70.92
N ILE A 18 -42.15 -25.18 -71.11
CA ILE A 18 -41.49 -25.37 -72.42
C ILE A 18 -41.99 -26.68 -73.05
N LYS A 19 -43.01 -26.60 -73.92
CA LYS A 19 -43.54 -27.76 -74.69
C LYS A 19 -43.14 -27.68 -76.15
N LEU A 20 -42.71 -28.79 -76.75
CA LEU A 20 -42.43 -28.90 -78.20
C LEU A 20 -43.74 -28.68 -78.98
N GLY A 21 -43.80 -27.63 -79.81
CA GLY A 21 -44.94 -27.32 -80.69
C GLY A 21 -45.64 -25.97 -80.47
N ASN A 22 -45.22 -25.16 -79.50
CA ASN A 22 -45.75 -23.80 -79.28
C ASN A 22 -44.94 -22.73 -80.04
N ASP A 23 -45.56 -21.58 -80.34
CA ASP A 23 -44.95 -20.43 -81.02
C ASP A 23 -43.61 -20.05 -80.36
N LEU A 24 -42.52 -20.23 -81.13
CA LEU A 24 -41.15 -19.94 -80.74
C LEU A 24 -41.01 -18.54 -80.11
N ASN A 25 -41.74 -17.55 -80.63
CA ASN A 25 -41.69 -16.18 -80.11
C ASN A 25 -42.23 -16.07 -78.68
N LYS A 26 -43.29 -16.82 -78.34
CA LYS A 26 -43.86 -16.84 -76.99
C LYS A 26 -42.91 -17.52 -76.01
N GLN A 27 -42.24 -18.60 -76.43
CA GLN A 27 -41.24 -19.28 -75.60
C GLN A 27 -40.03 -18.38 -75.35
N THR A 28 -39.52 -17.68 -76.37
CA THR A 28 -38.42 -16.72 -76.22
C THR A 28 -38.78 -15.60 -75.23
N GLN A 29 -40.01 -15.08 -75.28
CA GLN A 29 -40.44 -14.05 -74.33
C GLN A 29 -40.59 -14.57 -72.90
N MET A 30 -41.11 -15.78 -72.72
CA MET A 30 -41.20 -16.42 -71.40
C MET A 30 -39.81 -16.62 -70.80
N ILE A 31 -38.88 -17.18 -71.57
CA ILE A 31 -37.48 -17.38 -71.14
C ILE A 31 -36.86 -16.04 -70.77
N LYS A 32 -37.00 -15.02 -71.63
CA LYS A 32 -36.46 -13.67 -71.35
C LYS A 32 -36.98 -13.10 -70.03
N ASN A 33 -38.29 -13.20 -69.79
CA ASN A 33 -38.91 -12.69 -68.56
C ASN A 33 -38.45 -13.48 -67.33
N SER A 34 -38.40 -14.80 -67.41
CA SER A 34 -37.90 -15.66 -66.32
C SER A 34 -36.42 -15.42 -66.02
N THR A 35 -35.58 -15.27 -67.05
CA THR A 35 -34.16 -14.93 -66.87
C THR A 35 -34.00 -13.57 -66.21
N GLN A 36 -34.79 -12.56 -66.57
CA GLN A 36 -34.78 -11.26 -65.92
C GLN A 36 -35.17 -11.33 -64.44
N GLN A 37 -36.16 -12.17 -64.08
CA GLN A 37 -36.55 -12.38 -62.70
C GLN A 37 -35.44 -13.07 -61.89
N LEU A 38 -34.81 -14.11 -62.46
CA LEU A 38 -33.68 -14.80 -61.83
C LEU A 38 -32.49 -13.88 -61.59
N LEU A 39 -32.15 -13.02 -62.57
CA LEU A 39 -31.07 -12.04 -62.43
C LEU A 39 -31.37 -11.03 -61.30
N LYS A 40 -32.62 -10.57 -61.19
CA LYS A 40 -33.04 -9.69 -60.08
C LYS A 40 -32.92 -10.39 -58.73
N ALA A 41 -33.40 -11.63 -58.63
CA ALA A 41 -33.33 -12.40 -57.38
C ALA A 41 -31.87 -12.68 -56.96
N GLN A 42 -31.01 -13.04 -57.91
CA GLN A 42 -29.57 -13.24 -57.65
C GLN A 42 -28.87 -11.95 -57.23
N SER A 43 -29.21 -10.81 -57.86
CA SER A 43 -28.64 -9.51 -57.48
C SER A 43 -29.07 -9.09 -56.07
N ILE A 44 -30.32 -9.32 -55.69
CA ILE A 44 -30.81 -9.07 -54.32
C ILE A 44 -30.07 -9.95 -53.32
N ALA A 45 -29.98 -11.26 -53.58
CA ALA A 45 -29.26 -12.19 -52.70
C ALA A 45 -27.78 -11.82 -52.54
N ALA A 46 -27.10 -11.40 -53.63
CA ALA A 46 -25.73 -10.94 -53.57
C ALA A 46 -25.58 -9.66 -52.71
N ASN A 47 -26.48 -8.70 -52.86
CA ASN A 47 -26.49 -7.48 -52.06
C ASN A 47 -26.73 -7.79 -50.57
N GLU A 48 -27.61 -8.74 -50.25
CA GLU A 48 -27.84 -9.18 -48.87
C GLU A 48 -26.59 -9.84 -48.27
N ILE A 49 -25.88 -10.68 -49.04
CA ILE A 49 -24.60 -11.28 -48.62
C ILE A 49 -23.57 -10.19 -48.33
N VAL A 50 -23.37 -9.24 -49.25
CA VAL A 50 -22.42 -8.13 -49.06
C VAL A 50 -22.80 -7.29 -47.83
N SER A 51 -24.08 -6.96 -47.67
CA SER A 51 -24.57 -6.22 -46.50
C SER A 51 -24.31 -6.98 -45.20
N SER A 52 -24.51 -8.30 -45.19
CA SER A 52 -24.22 -9.13 -44.01
C SER A 52 -22.73 -9.18 -43.67
N GLN A 53 -21.85 -9.28 -44.68
CA GLN A 53 -20.41 -9.24 -44.46
C GLN A 53 -19.95 -7.89 -43.89
N ASN A 54 -20.51 -6.79 -44.37
CA ASN A 54 -20.21 -5.45 -43.84
C ASN A 54 -20.63 -5.34 -42.35
N ARG A 55 -21.83 -5.80 -42.00
CA ARG A 55 -22.29 -5.83 -40.60
C ARG A 55 -21.40 -6.70 -39.71
N ILE A 56 -20.95 -7.86 -40.21
CA ILE A 56 -20.02 -8.73 -39.47
C ILE A 56 -18.70 -8.01 -39.25
N ARG A 57 -18.15 -7.36 -40.28
CA ARG A 57 -16.90 -6.61 -40.17
C ARG A 57 -17.00 -5.49 -39.13
N GLU A 58 -18.05 -4.68 -39.21
CA GLU A 58 -18.32 -3.63 -38.22
C GLU A 58 -18.45 -4.20 -36.80
N GLY A 59 -19.16 -5.32 -36.64
CA GLY A 59 -19.28 -6.01 -35.35
C GLY A 59 -17.93 -6.50 -34.80
N VAL A 60 -17.08 -7.06 -35.66
CA VAL A 60 -15.71 -7.49 -35.30
C VAL A 60 -14.83 -6.31 -34.92
N ASP A 61 -14.91 -5.20 -35.65
CA ASP A 61 -14.15 -3.98 -35.37
C ASP A 61 -14.56 -3.38 -34.00
N ILE A 62 -15.87 -3.35 -33.70
CA ILE A 62 -16.38 -2.90 -32.39
C ILE A 62 -15.90 -3.82 -31.27
N LEU A 63 -15.96 -5.14 -31.45
CA LEU A 63 -15.46 -6.11 -30.46
C LEU A 63 -13.96 -5.94 -30.22
N SER A 64 -13.18 -5.71 -31.27
CA SER A 64 -11.74 -5.48 -31.15
C SER A 64 -11.45 -4.23 -30.30
N TYR A 65 -12.20 -3.15 -30.51
CA TYR A 65 -12.09 -1.94 -29.70
C TYR A 65 -12.46 -2.19 -28.23
N GLN A 66 -13.59 -2.84 -27.98
CA GLN A 66 -14.05 -3.17 -26.62
C GLN A 66 -13.07 -4.10 -25.87
N LEU A 67 -12.47 -5.07 -26.57
CA LEU A 67 -11.42 -5.92 -26.00
C LEU A 67 -10.15 -5.12 -25.67
N GLY A 68 -9.85 -4.08 -26.46
CA GLY A 68 -8.79 -3.11 -26.15
C GLY A 68 -9.06 -2.38 -24.83
N ASP A 69 -10.29 -1.89 -24.62
CA ASP A 69 -10.68 -1.21 -23.38
C ASP A 69 -10.60 -2.15 -22.16
N VAL A 70 -11.04 -3.40 -22.29
CA VAL A 70 -10.91 -4.42 -21.24
C VAL A 70 -9.45 -4.67 -20.91
N ASN A 71 -8.59 -4.84 -21.92
CA ASN A 71 -7.16 -5.02 -21.72
C ASN A 71 -6.54 -3.82 -20.99
N ASN A 72 -6.89 -2.59 -21.37
CA ASN A 72 -6.42 -1.38 -20.68
C ASN A 72 -6.87 -1.35 -19.21
N GLY A 73 -8.13 -1.69 -18.93
CA GLY A 73 -8.65 -1.82 -17.57
C GLY A 73 -7.91 -2.87 -16.74
N MET A 74 -7.61 -4.03 -17.35
CA MET A 74 -6.83 -5.10 -16.70
C MET A 74 -5.39 -4.65 -16.36
N GLN A 75 -4.74 -3.90 -17.25
CA GLN A 75 -3.41 -3.34 -16.97
C GLN A 75 -3.45 -2.30 -15.86
N GLY A 76 -4.48 -1.45 -15.82
CA GLY A 76 -4.72 -0.51 -14.72
C GLY A 76 -4.91 -1.22 -13.38
N LEU A 77 -5.71 -2.29 -13.35
CA LEU A 77 -5.92 -3.11 -12.15
C LEU A 77 -4.62 -3.78 -11.69
N LYS A 78 -3.84 -4.33 -12.62
CA LYS A 78 -2.52 -4.91 -12.31
C LYS A 78 -1.60 -3.89 -11.65
N ALA A 79 -1.48 -2.70 -12.25
CA ALA A 79 -0.64 -1.64 -11.70
C ALA A 79 -1.10 -1.19 -10.30
N ALA A 80 -2.41 -1.06 -10.09
CA ALA A 80 -2.98 -0.73 -8.78
C ALA A 80 -2.66 -1.81 -7.73
N PHE A 81 -2.74 -3.08 -8.11
CA PHE A 81 -2.40 -4.19 -7.22
C PHE A 81 -0.91 -4.24 -6.88
N GLU A 82 -0.03 -4.11 -7.88
CA GLU A 82 1.43 -4.06 -7.66
C GLU A 82 1.84 -2.90 -6.76
N PHE A 83 1.21 -1.73 -6.94
CA PHE A 83 1.42 -0.58 -6.07
C PHE A 83 0.94 -0.85 -4.65
N GLY A 84 -0.30 -1.32 -4.48
CA GLY A 84 -0.87 -1.60 -3.16
C GLY A 84 -0.07 -2.64 -2.36
N ILE A 85 0.42 -3.69 -3.02
CA ILE A 85 1.32 -4.67 -2.38
C ILE A 85 2.65 -4.02 -1.97
N SER A 86 3.20 -3.13 -2.80
CA SER A 86 4.43 -2.40 -2.45
C SER A 86 4.25 -1.51 -1.22
N GLU A 87 3.10 -0.83 -1.11
CA GLU A 87 2.76 -0.05 0.09
C GLU A 87 2.65 -0.93 1.33
N VAL A 88 1.98 -2.08 1.23
CA VAL A 88 1.87 -3.03 2.36
C VAL A 88 3.24 -3.55 2.79
N VAL A 89 4.10 -3.92 1.85
CA VAL A 89 5.48 -4.37 2.14
C VAL A 89 6.25 -3.27 2.88
N TRP A 90 6.18 -2.03 2.38
CA TRP A 90 6.84 -0.90 3.02
C TRP A 90 6.35 -0.67 4.47
N GLN A 91 5.04 -0.72 4.71
CA GLN A 91 4.49 -0.60 6.06
C GLN A 91 4.97 -1.72 7.00
N ILE A 92 5.07 -2.96 6.50
CA ILE A 92 5.61 -4.09 7.27
C ILE A 92 7.07 -3.86 7.63
N GLU A 93 7.89 -3.37 6.69
CA GLU A 93 9.29 -3.05 6.93
C GLU A 93 9.46 -1.95 8.00
N GLN A 94 8.66 -0.88 7.93
CA GLN A 94 8.68 0.18 8.95
C GLN A 94 8.28 -0.36 10.33
N ASN A 95 7.21 -1.15 10.40
CA ASN A 95 6.77 -1.76 11.66
C ASN A 95 7.82 -2.69 12.26
N ARG A 96 8.58 -3.42 11.42
CA ARG A 96 9.68 -4.27 11.87
C ARG A 96 10.80 -3.47 12.55
N GLU A 97 11.17 -2.31 12.00
CA GLU A 97 12.19 -1.44 12.60
C GLU A 97 11.69 -0.84 13.92
N VAL A 98 10.44 -0.39 13.99
CA VAL A 98 9.83 0.06 15.26
C VAL A 98 9.86 -1.06 16.30
N LEU A 99 9.50 -2.28 15.92
CA LEU A 99 9.49 -3.41 16.84
C LEU A 99 10.90 -3.78 17.33
N LYS A 100 11.92 -3.70 16.46
CA LYS A 100 13.32 -3.87 16.88
C LYS A 100 13.75 -2.82 17.90
N ASN A 101 13.39 -1.55 17.69
CA ASN A 101 13.71 -0.47 18.64
C ASN A 101 13.03 -0.70 19.99
N ILE A 102 11.75 -1.11 19.99
CA ILE A 102 11.04 -1.50 21.21
C ILE A 102 11.76 -2.67 21.89
N LEU A 103 12.13 -3.70 21.12
CA LEU A 103 12.85 -4.85 21.64
C LEU A 103 14.19 -4.45 22.25
N GLU A 104 14.96 -3.56 21.62
CA GLU A 104 16.24 -3.07 22.14
C GLU A 104 16.05 -2.39 23.51
N VAL A 105 15.04 -1.54 23.64
CA VAL A 105 14.69 -0.88 24.91
C VAL A 105 14.28 -1.91 25.99
N LEU A 106 13.53 -2.95 25.61
CA LEU A 106 13.10 -4.01 26.52
C LEU A 106 14.24 -4.97 26.91
N LEU A 107 15.20 -5.20 26.00
CA LEU A 107 16.39 -6.02 26.23
C LEU A 107 17.47 -5.31 27.04
N ALA A 108 17.36 -3.98 27.22
CA ALA A 108 18.16 -3.20 28.16
C ALA A 108 17.36 -2.85 29.44
N PRO A 109 16.80 -3.84 30.19
CA PRO A 109 15.85 -3.57 31.27
C PRO A 109 16.47 -2.77 32.42
N LEU A 110 17.78 -2.88 32.64
CA LEU A 110 18.48 -2.12 33.68
C LEU A 110 18.52 -0.62 33.36
N ASP A 111 18.89 -0.26 32.12
CA ASP A 111 18.97 1.14 31.71
C ASP A 111 17.57 1.77 31.58
N THR A 112 16.60 1.02 31.06
CA THR A 112 15.22 1.48 30.96
C THR A 112 14.63 1.72 32.35
N GLN A 113 14.77 0.76 33.28
CA GLN A 113 14.28 0.94 34.66
C GLN A 113 14.99 2.09 35.38
N ALA A 114 16.30 2.26 35.20
CA ALA A 114 17.04 3.37 35.77
C ALA A 114 16.50 4.72 35.27
N LYS A 115 16.27 4.86 33.96
CA LYS A 115 15.73 6.10 33.38
C LYS A 115 14.32 6.43 33.87
N GLU A 116 13.44 5.44 33.98
CA GLU A 116 12.09 5.63 34.50
C GLU A 116 12.11 6.06 35.97
N LEU A 117 12.96 5.43 36.80
CA LEU A 117 13.14 5.82 38.20
C LEU A 117 13.71 7.24 38.33
N ARG A 118 14.70 7.61 37.50
CA ARG A 118 15.23 8.98 37.44
C ARG A 118 14.14 10.00 37.11
N LYS A 119 13.31 9.74 36.10
CA LYS A 119 12.22 10.63 35.72
C LYS A 119 11.21 10.81 36.85
N ARG A 120 10.81 9.71 37.50
CA ARG A 120 9.90 9.76 38.66
C ARG A 120 10.49 10.58 39.82
N ALA A 121 11.81 10.43 40.06
CA ALA A 121 12.51 11.21 41.06
C ALA A 121 12.56 12.71 40.75
N GLU A 122 12.77 13.09 39.49
CA GLU A 122 12.75 14.49 39.02
C GLU A 122 11.38 15.14 39.17
N GLU A 123 10.31 14.39 38.87
CA GLU A 123 8.93 14.82 39.08
C GLU A 123 8.62 15.00 40.58
N ALA A 124 8.99 14.02 41.42
CA ALA A 124 8.84 14.10 42.87
C ALA A 124 9.62 15.28 43.46
N TYR A 125 10.86 15.51 43.01
CA TYR A 125 11.69 16.63 43.45
C TYR A 125 11.05 17.98 43.10
N SER A 126 10.51 18.10 41.88
CA SER A 126 9.82 19.31 41.41
C SER A 126 8.54 19.60 42.20
N ASN A 127 7.87 18.56 42.69
CA ASN A 127 6.69 18.67 43.56
C ASN A 127 7.04 18.87 45.05
N GLY A 128 8.32 18.88 45.41
CA GLY A 128 8.78 19.03 46.80
C GLY A 128 8.70 17.75 47.65
N TRP A 129 8.39 16.60 47.04
CA TRP A 129 8.40 15.28 47.67
C TRP A 129 9.83 14.74 47.76
N ILE A 130 10.62 15.35 48.65
CA ILE A 130 12.08 15.15 48.69
C ILE A 130 12.45 13.72 49.08
N ASP A 131 11.69 13.09 49.97
CA ASP A 131 12.02 11.75 50.47
C ASP A 131 11.74 10.68 49.41
N GLU A 132 10.63 10.84 48.71
CA GLU A 132 10.23 10.03 47.55
C GLU A 132 11.20 10.23 46.40
N ALA A 133 11.60 11.47 46.11
CA ALA A 133 12.60 11.76 45.09
C ALA A 133 13.94 11.09 45.41
N LEU A 134 14.38 11.15 46.67
CA LEU A 134 15.63 10.52 47.08
C LEU A 134 15.57 9.00 46.98
N ASP A 135 14.48 8.37 47.42
CA ASP A 135 14.26 6.93 47.31
C ASP A 135 14.32 6.47 45.84
N ASP A 136 13.68 7.20 44.94
CA ASP A 136 13.69 6.89 43.52
C ASP A 136 15.06 7.10 42.85
N PHE A 137 15.78 8.16 43.20
CA PHE A 137 17.15 8.35 42.74
C PHE A 137 18.08 7.23 43.24
N LEU A 138 17.94 6.77 44.49
CA LEU A 138 18.74 5.66 45.03
C LEU A 138 18.41 4.33 44.34
N LYS A 139 17.12 4.08 44.04
CA LYS A 139 16.71 2.92 43.24
C LYS A 139 17.27 3.00 41.82
N SER A 140 17.29 4.20 41.22
CA SER A 140 17.91 4.44 39.91
C SER A 140 19.41 4.15 39.94
N GLU A 141 20.15 4.65 40.95
CA GLU A 141 21.58 4.37 41.14
C GLU A 141 21.86 2.86 41.23
N ASN A 142 21.02 2.11 41.96
CA ASN A 142 21.20 0.66 42.09
C ASN A 142 21.08 -0.08 40.75
N LYS A 143 20.25 0.44 39.83
CA LYS A 143 20.05 -0.11 38.49
C LYS A 143 21.15 0.34 37.50
N ASN A 144 21.60 1.58 37.61
CA ASN A 144 22.73 2.12 36.84
C ASN A 144 23.64 2.99 37.71
N LYS A 145 24.73 2.39 38.19
CA LYS A 145 25.71 3.01 39.10
C LYS A 145 26.61 4.05 38.42
N TYR A 146 26.56 4.14 37.10
CA TYR A 146 27.48 4.95 36.29
C TYR A 146 26.82 6.23 35.78
N ASP A 147 25.54 6.44 36.07
CA ASP A 147 24.84 7.68 35.73
C ASP A 147 25.25 8.79 36.69
N PHE A 148 26.27 9.55 36.28
CA PHE A 148 26.77 10.68 37.06
C PHE A 148 25.73 11.78 37.26
N SER A 149 24.69 11.89 36.42
CA SER A 149 23.64 12.88 36.59
C SER A 149 22.76 12.56 37.80
N VAL A 150 22.39 11.29 37.99
CA VAL A 150 21.68 10.80 39.17
C VAL A 150 22.52 10.99 40.43
N LEU A 151 23.83 10.68 40.37
CA LEU A 151 24.74 10.87 41.50
C LEU A 151 24.84 12.34 41.93
N ILE A 152 24.86 13.28 40.97
CA ILE A 152 24.81 14.73 41.25
C ILE A 152 23.50 15.10 41.95
N SER A 153 22.35 14.64 41.43
CA SER A 153 21.04 14.92 42.03
C SER A 153 20.95 14.42 43.47
N ILE A 154 21.45 13.21 43.74
CA ILE A 154 21.53 12.66 45.11
C ILE A 154 22.42 13.53 45.99
N GLY A 155 23.61 13.91 45.51
CA GLY A 155 24.52 14.80 46.22
C GLY A 155 23.88 16.15 46.59
N ILE A 156 23.15 16.76 45.65
CA ILE A 156 22.41 18.00 45.86
C ILE A 156 21.32 17.83 46.93
N ILE A 157 20.56 16.74 46.89
CA ILE A 157 19.53 16.45 47.90
C ILE A 157 20.17 16.32 49.29
N TYR A 158 21.26 15.56 49.41
CA TYR A 158 21.94 15.41 50.70
C TYR A 158 22.50 16.72 51.21
N LEU A 159 23.11 17.53 50.32
CA LEU A 159 23.72 18.80 50.70
C LEU A 159 22.68 19.83 51.17
N PHE A 160 21.64 20.07 50.37
CA PHE A 160 20.72 21.19 50.60
C PHE A 160 19.45 20.82 51.36
N ARG A 161 18.95 19.59 51.21
CA ARG A 161 17.68 19.18 51.83
C ARG A 161 17.90 18.40 53.13
N LYS A 162 18.80 17.41 53.11
CA LYS A 162 19.10 16.59 54.31
C LYS A 162 20.19 17.21 55.19
N LYS A 163 20.97 18.16 54.67
CA LYS A 163 22.11 18.80 55.36
C LYS A 163 23.18 17.79 55.81
N ASP A 164 23.29 16.67 55.11
CA ASP A 164 24.33 15.65 55.33
C ASP A 164 25.48 15.88 54.35
N LYS A 165 26.44 16.70 54.77
CA LYS A 165 27.58 17.11 53.96
C LYS A 165 28.52 15.95 53.65
N SER A 166 28.67 15.01 54.58
CA SER A 166 29.55 13.84 54.43
C SER A 166 29.04 12.97 53.30
N LYS A 167 27.75 12.66 53.33
CA LYS A 167 27.12 11.84 52.30
C LYS A 167 27.04 12.55 50.95
N ALA A 168 26.78 13.86 50.95
CA ALA A 168 26.82 14.65 49.74
C ALA A 168 28.21 14.59 49.05
N LEU A 169 29.28 14.71 49.82
CA LEU A 169 30.65 14.62 49.32
C LEU A 169 30.93 13.26 48.67
N GLU A 170 30.55 12.16 49.34
CA GLU A 170 30.69 10.80 48.79
C GLU A 170 30.03 10.66 47.42
N TYR A 171 28.81 11.22 47.27
CA TYR A 171 28.08 11.18 46.00
C TYR A 171 28.69 12.06 44.92
N PHE A 172 29.22 13.24 45.26
CA PHE A 172 29.94 14.07 44.30
C PHE A 172 31.26 13.44 43.86
N GLU A 173 32.00 12.76 44.74
CA GLU A 173 33.21 12.03 44.37
C GLU A 173 32.90 10.86 43.42
N LYS A 174 31.82 10.12 43.67
CA LYS A 174 31.32 9.10 42.73
C LYS A 174 30.97 9.72 41.38
N ALA A 175 30.27 10.86 41.37
CA ALA A 175 29.92 11.56 40.14
C ALA A 175 31.17 11.98 39.35
N ILE A 176 32.19 12.55 40.01
CA ILE A 176 33.48 12.92 39.41
C ILE A 176 34.15 11.70 38.76
N LYS A 177 34.20 10.58 39.48
CA LYS A 177 34.82 9.34 38.99
C LYS A 177 34.20 8.88 37.67
N TYR A 178 32.87 8.95 37.55
CA TYR A 178 32.15 8.50 36.36
C TYR A 178 31.95 9.57 35.29
N SER A 179 32.03 10.86 35.62
CA SER A 179 31.95 11.97 34.66
C SER A 179 33.27 12.23 33.95
N LYS A 180 34.43 11.99 34.59
CA LYS A 180 35.77 12.27 34.04
C LYS A 180 36.01 11.74 32.62
N PRO A 181 35.59 10.52 32.23
CA PRO A 181 35.73 10.04 30.85
C PRO A 181 34.68 10.61 29.88
N LYS A 182 33.61 11.24 30.36
CA LYS A 182 32.44 11.66 29.57
C LYS A 182 32.27 13.17 29.43
N SER A 183 32.66 13.97 30.43
CA SER A 183 32.46 15.42 30.42
C SER A 183 33.39 16.14 31.40
N SER A 184 34.17 17.10 30.87
CA SER A 184 35.00 17.99 31.68
C SER A 184 34.16 18.96 32.52
N TYR A 185 33.04 19.46 31.98
CA TYR A 185 32.16 20.41 32.66
C TYR A 185 31.58 19.85 33.97
N HIS A 186 30.97 18.67 33.92
CA HIS A 186 30.37 18.06 35.11
C HIS A 186 31.40 17.67 36.17
N THR A 187 32.61 17.34 35.73
CA THR A 187 33.75 17.09 36.61
C THR A 187 34.10 18.37 37.39
N SER A 188 34.25 19.51 36.71
CA SER A 188 34.52 20.80 37.33
C SER A 188 33.41 21.26 38.28
N PHE A 189 32.13 21.09 37.89
CA PHE A 189 30.99 21.44 38.73
C PHE A 189 31.01 20.68 40.07
N CYS A 190 31.20 19.36 40.02
CA CYS A 190 31.29 18.53 41.22
C CYS A 190 32.51 18.91 42.06
N SER A 191 33.69 19.09 41.45
CA SER A 191 34.89 19.51 42.17
C SER A 191 34.73 20.85 42.89
N SER A 192 34.08 21.83 42.25
CA SER A 192 33.80 23.12 42.90
C SER A 192 32.84 22.99 44.09
N SER A 193 31.86 22.08 44.00
CA SER A 193 30.91 21.79 45.07
C SER A 193 31.57 21.05 46.25
N CYS A 194 32.62 20.27 46.00
CA CYS A 194 33.43 19.63 47.04
C CYS A 194 34.39 20.60 47.74
N CYS A 195 34.98 21.57 47.02
CA CYS A 195 36.01 22.47 47.55
C CYS A 195 35.48 23.79 48.16
N GLY A 196 34.17 24.06 48.06
CA GLY A 196 33.55 25.30 48.57
C GLY A 196 33.21 25.30 50.06
N HIS A 197 33.95 24.59 50.91
CA HIS A 197 33.77 24.55 52.37
C HIS A 197 35.07 24.84 53.11
#